data_AF-A0A4R4PYS5-F1
#
_entry.id   AF-A0A4R4PYS5-F1
#
_cell.length_a   1.000
_cell.length_b   1.000
_cell.length_c   1.000
_cell.angle_alpha   90.00
_cell.angle_beta   90.00
_cell.angle_gamma   90.00
#
_symmetry.space_group_name_H-M   'P 1'
#
loop_
_entity.id
_entity.type
_entity.pdbx_description
1 polymer ?
#
loop_
_entity_poly.entity_id
_entity_poly.type
_entity_poly.pdbx_seq_one_letter_code
_entity_poly.pdbx_strand_id
1 'polypeptide(L)'
;MTEEPFTVRPEVLREAARALDDDAYRLAHGLAGTPGLTVAAPGWSTAAALNGLEAAVHGWFGRLGGRVAEAGAAVRASVDGYQAVDDRAARRLAVLPR
;
A
#
# COMPACT_ATOMS: atom_id res chain seq x y z
N MET A 1 -1.02 5.75 33.75
CA MET A 1 -0.31 6.17 32.53
C MET A 1 -1.13 7.27 31.90
N THR A 2 -0.66 8.50 31.93
CA THR A 2 -1.33 9.62 31.26
C THR A 2 -0.86 9.59 29.81
N GLU A 3 -1.74 9.22 28.88
CA GLU A 3 -1.43 9.29 27.45
C GLU A 3 -1.22 10.76 27.07
N GLU A 4 -0.09 11.03 26.45
CA GLU A 4 0.24 12.35 25.93
C GLU A 4 -0.64 12.63 24.68
N PRO A 5 -1.21 13.84 24.53
CA PRO A 5 -2.08 14.15 23.41
C PRO A 5 -1.36 13.98 22.07
N PHE A 6 -1.82 13.05 21.25
CA PHE A 6 -1.27 12.82 19.91
C PHE A 6 -1.94 13.75 18.89
N THR A 7 -1.13 14.58 18.22
CA THR A 7 -1.60 15.41 17.10
C THR A 7 -1.40 14.68 15.78
N VAL A 8 -2.50 14.30 15.15
CA VAL A 8 -2.51 13.70 13.82
C VAL A 8 -2.18 14.77 12.79
N ARG A 9 -1.34 14.43 11.79
CA ARG A 9 -1.06 15.27 10.62
C ARG A 9 -1.64 14.64 9.37
N PRO A 10 -2.90 14.96 8.98
CA PRO A 10 -3.58 14.32 7.85
C PRO A 10 -2.79 14.38 6.54
N GLU A 11 -2.07 15.47 6.26
CA GLU A 11 -1.26 15.58 5.04
C GLU A 11 -0.14 14.55 4.96
N VAL A 12 0.53 14.27 6.08
CA VAL A 12 1.58 13.24 6.15
C VAL A 12 1.00 11.86 5.87
N LEU A 13 -0.20 11.58 6.38
CA LEU A 13 -0.90 10.33 6.12
C LEU A 13 -1.35 10.21 4.65
N ARG A 14 -1.79 11.31 4.02
CA ARG A 14 -2.14 11.33 2.58
C ARG A 14 -0.92 11.07 1.71
N GLU A 15 0.22 11.68 2.05
CA GLU A 15 1.50 11.43 1.36
C GLU A 15 1.94 9.97 1.51
N ALA A 16 1.87 9.43 2.74
CA ALA A 16 2.19 8.03 2.99
C ALA A 16 1.27 7.07 2.21
N ALA A 17 -0.03 7.35 2.17
CA ALA A 17 -0.99 6.55 1.41
C ALA A 17 -0.71 6.56 -0.09
N ARG A 18 -0.31 7.71 -0.66
CA ARG A 18 0.09 7.81 -2.08
C ARG A 18 1.36 7.02 -2.35
N ALA A 19 2.37 7.13 -1.48
CA ALA A 19 3.60 6.36 -1.61
C ALA A 19 3.34 4.85 -1.57
N LEU A 20 2.44 4.40 -0.68
CA LEU A 20 2.01 3.01 -0.63
C LEU A 20 1.30 2.56 -1.91
N ASP A 21 0.45 3.40 -2.52
CA ASP A 21 -0.19 3.06 -3.79
C ASP A 21 0.84 2.93 -4.93
N ASP A 22 1.81 3.84 -4.99
CA ASP A 22 2.88 3.81 -6.00
C ASP A 22 3.73 2.53 -5.86
N ASP A 23 4.08 2.17 -4.63
CA ASP A 23 4.85 0.96 -4.35
C ASP A 23 4.02 -0.30 -4.63
N ALA A 24 2.74 -0.31 -4.26
CA ALA A 24 1.84 -1.40 -4.59
C ALA A 24 1.72 -1.60 -6.11
N TYR A 25 1.60 -0.51 -6.86
CA TYR A 25 1.55 -0.54 -8.32
C TYR A 25 2.84 -1.12 -8.90
N ARG A 26 4.01 -0.64 -8.46
CA ARG A 26 5.32 -1.15 -8.89
C ARG A 26 5.51 -2.63 -8.54
N LEU A 27 5.05 -3.08 -7.38
CA LEU A 27 5.16 -4.48 -6.98
C LEU A 27 4.24 -5.38 -7.81
N ALA A 28 3.01 -4.94 -8.08
CA ALA A 28 2.04 -5.71 -8.84
C ALA A 28 2.34 -5.73 -10.35
N HIS A 29 2.86 -4.63 -10.91
CA HIS A 29 3.02 -4.44 -12.36
C HIS A 29 4.47 -4.32 -12.82
N GLY A 30 5.44 -4.06 -11.92
CA GLY A 30 6.83 -3.80 -12.31
C GLY A 30 7.56 -4.99 -12.92
N LEU A 31 7.05 -6.21 -12.69
CA LEU A 31 7.53 -7.42 -13.35
C LEU A 31 6.56 -7.92 -14.44
N ALA A 32 5.41 -7.28 -14.62
CA ALA A 32 4.47 -7.68 -15.66
C ALA A 32 5.12 -7.45 -17.03
N GLY A 33 5.18 -8.50 -17.84
CA GLY A 33 5.81 -8.43 -19.16
C GLY A 33 7.32 -8.23 -19.14
N THR A 34 8.00 -8.52 -18.01
CA THR A 34 9.47 -8.60 -17.95
C THR A 34 9.88 -10.06 -18.16
N PRO A 35 10.13 -10.51 -19.40
CA PRO A 35 10.63 -11.85 -19.66
C PRO A 35 12.09 -11.97 -19.20
N GLY A 36 12.50 -13.18 -18.84
CA GLY A 36 13.92 -13.50 -18.68
C GLY A 36 14.49 -13.22 -17.29
N LEU A 37 13.65 -13.30 -16.25
CA LEU A 37 14.18 -13.45 -14.88
C LEU A 37 15.04 -14.72 -14.77
N THR A 38 14.77 -15.70 -15.61
CA THR A 38 15.61 -16.87 -15.84
C THR A 38 16.04 -16.99 -17.31
N VAL A 39 17.20 -17.61 -17.55
CA VAL A 39 17.69 -17.85 -18.92
C VAL A 39 16.81 -18.90 -19.60
N ALA A 40 16.23 -18.56 -20.74
CA ALA A 40 15.50 -19.50 -21.58
C ALA A 40 16.46 -20.55 -22.16
N ALA A 41 16.51 -21.72 -21.54
CA ALA A 41 17.39 -22.82 -21.94
C ALA A 41 16.59 -24.12 -22.17
N PRO A 42 15.81 -24.22 -23.26
CA PRO A 42 14.91 -25.35 -23.52
C PRO A 42 15.57 -26.74 -23.69
N GLY A 43 16.89 -26.86 -23.52
CA GLY A 43 17.60 -28.15 -23.47
C GLY A 43 18.17 -28.50 -22.09
N TRP A 44 18.00 -27.65 -21.08
CA TRP A 44 18.56 -27.89 -19.75
C TRP A 44 17.60 -28.75 -18.92
N SER A 45 18.15 -29.71 -18.18
CA SER A 45 17.38 -30.52 -17.24
C SER A 45 16.67 -29.69 -16.17
N THR A 46 17.16 -28.47 -15.90
CA THR A 46 16.62 -27.54 -14.90
C THR A 46 15.59 -26.55 -15.45
N ALA A 47 15.29 -26.55 -16.76
CA ALA A 47 14.44 -25.53 -17.38
C ALA A 47 13.05 -25.40 -16.73
N ALA A 48 12.41 -26.53 -16.38
CA ALA A 48 11.12 -26.53 -15.69
C ALA A 48 11.19 -25.93 -14.28
N ALA A 49 12.28 -26.18 -13.55
CA ALA A 49 12.49 -25.62 -12.22
C ALA A 49 12.71 -24.10 -12.27
N LEU A 50 13.43 -23.62 -13.28
CA LEU A 50 13.63 -22.19 -13.52
C LEU A 50 12.31 -21.47 -13.86
N ASN A 51 11.51 -22.04 -14.77
CA ASN A 51 10.18 -21.50 -15.08
C ASN A 51 9.26 -21.47 -13.85
N GLY A 52 9.30 -22.52 -13.02
CA GLY A 52 8.55 -22.58 -11.76
C GLY A 52 8.99 -21.51 -10.76
N LEU A 53 10.29 -21.26 -10.65
CA LEU A 53 10.85 -20.20 -9.81
C LEU A 53 10.40 -18.82 -10.30
N GLU A 54 10.49 -18.55 -11.61
CA GLU A 54 10.05 -17.29 -12.22
C GLU A 54 8.57 -17.02 -11.92
N ALA A 55 7.69 -18.02 -12.15
CA ALA A 55 6.28 -17.93 -11.82
C ALA A 55 6.01 -17.70 -10.32
N ALA A 56 6.77 -18.37 -9.44
CA ALA A 56 6.65 -18.20 -7.99
C ALA A 56 7.03 -16.79 -7.54
N VAL A 57 8.09 -16.22 -8.13
CA VAL A 57 8.53 -14.85 -7.87
C VAL A 57 7.48 -13.84 -8.32
N HIS A 58 6.95 -13.95 -9.55
CA HIS A 58 5.86 -13.09 -10.01
C HIS A 58 4.64 -13.15 -9.09
N GLY A 59 4.23 -14.37 -8.70
CA GLY A 59 3.11 -14.55 -7.77
C GLY A 59 3.35 -13.95 -6.39
N TRP A 60 4.58 -14.02 -5.88
CA TRP A 60 4.96 -13.41 -4.60
C TRP A 60 4.90 -11.87 -4.67
N PHE A 61 5.44 -11.27 -5.72
CA PHE A 61 5.38 -9.82 -5.92
C PHE A 61 3.95 -9.31 -6.03
N GLY A 62 3.09 -10.00 -6.79
CA GLY A 62 1.66 -9.66 -6.89
C GLY A 62 0.94 -9.69 -5.53
N ARG A 63 1.17 -10.73 -4.72
CA ARG A 63 0.60 -10.81 -3.36
C ARG A 63 1.14 -9.74 -2.42
N LEU A 64 2.44 -9.42 -2.53
CA LEU A 64 3.03 -8.34 -1.74
C LEU A 64 2.43 -6.98 -2.12
N GLY A 65 2.31 -6.69 -3.43
CA GLY A 65 1.66 -5.48 -3.93
C GLY A 65 0.22 -5.35 -3.43
N GLY A 66 -0.56 -6.43 -3.44
CA GLY A 66 -1.92 -6.44 -2.88
C GLY A 66 -1.96 -6.03 -1.40
N ARG A 67 -1.07 -6.59 -0.56
CA ARG A 67 -0.99 -6.22 0.87
C ARG A 67 -0.58 -4.76 1.08
N VAL A 68 0.31 -4.23 0.24
CA VAL A 68 0.72 -2.82 0.32
C VAL A 68 -0.44 -1.90 -0.09
N ALA A 69 -1.21 -2.27 -1.11
CA ALA A 69 -2.42 -1.52 -1.51
C ALA A 69 -3.47 -1.50 -0.39
N GLU A 70 -3.70 -2.63 0.28
CA GLU A 70 -4.59 -2.72 1.44
C GLU A 70 -4.15 -1.79 2.58
N ALA A 71 -2.84 -1.74 2.86
CA ALA A 71 -2.28 -0.82 3.85
C ALA A 71 -2.51 0.66 3.44
N GLY A 72 -2.26 1.01 2.18
CA GLY A 72 -2.53 2.36 1.66
C GLY A 72 -4.01 2.75 1.80
N ALA A 73 -4.93 1.82 1.49
CA ALA A 73 -6.37 2.02 1.66
C ALA A 73 -6.77 2.23 3.12
N ALA A 74 -6.19 1.47 4.06
CA ALA A 74 -6.44 1.64 5.48
C ALA A 74 -5.95 3.01 6.00
N VAL A 75 -4.81 3.51 5.51
CA VAL A 75 -4.31 4.85 5.85
C VAL A 75 -5.25 5.93 5.32
N ARG A 76 -5.74 5.83 4.08
CA ARG A 76 -6.75 6.76 3.54
C ARG A 76 -8.02 6.79 4.37
N ALA A 77 -8.57 5.61 4.68
CA ALA A 77 -9.77 5.51 5.50
C ALA A 77 -9.57 6.16 6.88
N SER A 78 -8.36 6.07 7.45
CA SER A 78 -8.01 6.72 8.71
C SER A 78 -8.03 8.25 8.59
N VAL A 79 -7.48 8.80 7.50
CA VAL A 79 -7.52 10.25 7.22
C VAL A 79 -8.95 10.76 7.14
N ASP A 80 -9.82 10.06 6.40
CA ASP A 80 -11.23 10.42 6.28
C ASP A 80 -11.93 10.38 7.65
N GLY A 81 -11.60 9.39 8.47
CA GLY A 81 -12.08 9.26 9.84
C GLY A 81 -11.70 10.44 10.73
N TYR A 82 -10.44 10.86 10.72
CA TYR A 82 -9.97 12.02 11.48
C TYR A 82 -10.66 13.31 11.03
N GLN A 83 -10.72 13.54 9.72
CA GLN A 83 -11.37 14.73 9.17
C GLN A 83 -12.86 14.80 9.53
N ALA A 84 -13.57 13.67 9.48
CA ALA A 84 -14.98 13.61 9.86
C ALA A 84 -15.22 13.92 11.35
N VAL A 85 -14.27 13.54 12.23
CA VAL A 85 -14.33 13.87 13.66
C VAL A 85 -14.06 15.36 13.87
N ASP A 86 -13.04 15.92 13.22
CA ASP A 86 -12.71 17.35 13.29
C ASP A 86 -13.87 18.22 12.81
N ASP A 87 -14.46 17.88 11.66
CA ASP A 87 -15.62 18.58 11.12
C ASP A 87 -16.82 18.54 12.07
N ARG A 88 -17.02 17.40 12.75
CA ARG A 88 -18.08 17.26 13.75
C ARG A 88 -17.81 18.12 14.98
N ALA A 89 -16.57 18.16 15.45
CA ALA A 89 -16.18 19.01 16.57
C ALA A 89 -16.34 20.50 16.22
N ALA A 90 -15.86 20.92 15.06
CA ALA A 90 -16.00 22.29 14.56
C ALA A 90 -17.47 22.72 14.48
N ARG A 91 -18.36 21.87 13.92
CA ARG A 91 -19.80 22.13 13.89
C ARG A 91 -20.42 22.30 15.28
N ARG A 92 -20.02 21.49 16.26
CA ARG A 92 -20.50 21.59 17.65
C ARG A 92 -20.00 22.86 18.34
N LEU A 93 -18.76 23.27 18.08
CA LEU A 93 -18.21 24.49 18.65
C LEU A 93 -18.83 25.74 18.03
N ALA A 94 -19.15 25.72 16.73
CA ALA A 94 -19.74 26.86 16.02
C ALA A 94 -21.14 27.28 16.52
N VAL A 95 -21.87 26.37 17.18
CA VAL A 95 -23.22 26.64 17.72
C VAL A 95 -23.21 27.15 19.16
N LEU A 96 -22.04 27.18 19.83
CA LEU A 96 -21.94 27.69 21.19
C LEU A 96 -21.81 29.22 21.21
N PRO A 97 -22.47 29.93 22.15
CA PRO A 97 -22.28 31.36 22.34
C PRO A 97 -20.83 31.66 22.78
N ARG A 98 -20.27 32.77 22.28
CA ARG A 98 -18.91 33.23 22.58
C ARG A 98 -18.77 33.85 23.95
#